data_AF-A0A2U8W5I1-F1
#
_entry.id   AF-A0A2U8W5I1-F1
#
_cell.length_a   1.000
_cell.length_b   1.000
_cell.length_c   1.000
_cell.angle_alpha   90.00
_cell.angle_beta   90.00
_cell.angle_gamma   90.00
#
_symmetry.space_group_name_H-M   'P 1'
#
loop_
_entity.id
_entity.type
_entity.pdbx_description
1 polymer ?
#
loop_
_entity_poly.entity_id
_entity_poly.type
_entity_poly.pdbx_seq_one_letter_code
_entity_poly.pdbx_strand_id
1 'polypeptide(L)' 'MPTEAARAARIALEAYLRAEAAERRWGAGIPACDIVDLMTDLLLLAKERGYDPCLVIGQVERHLNAETGLSR' A
#
# COMPACT_ATOMS: atom_id res chain seq x y z
N MET A 1 -19.45 10.80 -1.49
CA MET A 1 -18.93 10.08 -2.68
C MET A 1 -17.48 9.74 -2.42
N PRO A 2 -17.01 8.51 -2.66
CA PRO A 2 -15.58 8.21 -2.58
C PRO A 2 -14.84 9.07 -3.62
N THR A 3 -13.68 9.61 -3.25
CA THR A 3 -12.81 10.31 -4.21
C THR A 3 -12.34 9.32 -5.29
N GLU A 4 -11.95 9.84 -6.46
CA GLU A 4 -11.36 9.00 -7.51
C GLU A 4 -10.08 8.29 -7.01
N ALA A 5 -9.30 8.97 -6.17
CA ALA A 5 -8.13 8.39 -5.50
C ALA A 5 -8.50 7.19 -4.60
N ALA A 6 -9.56 7.31 -3.79
CA ALA A 6 -10.04 6.21 -2.96
C ALA A 6 -10.55 5.02 -3.81
N ARG A 7 -11.14 5.31 -4.98
CA ARG A 7 -11.54 4.25 -5.92
C ARG A 7 -10.32 3.54 -6.51
N ALA A 8 -9.29 4.28 -6.92
CA ALA A 8 -8.05 3.71 -7.46
C ALA A 8 -7.34 2.83 -6.41
N ALA A 9 -7.25 3.28 -5.17
CA ALA A 9 -6.67 2.50 -4.07
C ALA A 9 -7.40 1.17 -3.86
N ARG A 10 -8.75 1.18 -3.90
CA ARG A 10 -9.54 -0.05 -3.81
C ARG A 10 -9.28 -1.01 -4.97
N ILE A 11 -9.19 -0.50 -6.20
CA ILE A 11 -8.90 -1.33 -7.39
C ILE A 11 -7.52 -1.97 -7.27
N ALA A 12 -6.51 -1.22 -6.81
CA ALA A 12 -5.17 -1.75 -6.59
C ALA A 12 -5.16 -2.90 -5.58
N LEU A 13 -5.86 -2.74 -4.44
CA LEU A 13 -5.97 -3.80 -3.43
C LEU A 13 -6.72 -5.02 -3.96
N GLU A 14 -7.85 -4.83 -4.65
CA GLU A 14 -8.59 -5.95 -5.24
C GLU A 14 -7.76 -6.70 -6.29
N ALA A 15 -6.97 -5.99 -7.10
CA ALA A 15 -6.07 -6.61 -8.08
C ALA A 15 -4.95 -7.40 -7.41
N TYR A 16 -4.33 -6.84 -6.37
CA TYR A 16 -3.31 -7.50 -5.55
C TYR A 16 -3.84 -8.79 -4.92
N LEU A 17 -4.99 -8.73 -4.25
CA LEU A 17 -5.62 -9.89 -3.63
C LEU A 17 -5.95 -11.00 -4.64
N ARG A 18 -6.35 -10.65 -5.87
CA ARG A 18 -6.59 -11.65 -6.93
C ARG A 18 -5.30 -12.31 -7.41
N ALA A 19 -4.21 -11.56 -7.50
CA ALA A 19 -2.90 -12.10 -7.87
C ALA A 19 -2.34 -13.00 -6.76
N GLU A 20 -2.36 -12.53 -5.51
CA GLU A 20 -1.92 -13.30 -4.34
C GLU A 20 -2.78 -14.54 -4.09
N ALA A 21 -4.09 -14.48 -4.28
CA ALA A 21 -4.95 -15.67 -4.18
C ALA A 21 -4.60 -16.75 -5.23
N ALA A 22 -4.00 -16.36 -6.36
CA ALA A 22 -3.47 -17.30 -7.35
C ALA A 22 -2.14 -17.94 -6.92
N GLU A 23 -1.35 -17.23 -6.10
CA GLU A 23 0.02 -17.63 -5.71
C GLU A 23 0.10 -18.27 -4.31
N ARG A 24 -0.81 -17.91 -3.38
CA ARG A 24 -0.87 -18.43 -2.00
C ARG A 24 -1.48 -19.83 -1.90
N ARG A 25 -0.81 -20.82 -2.50
CA ARG A 25 -0.87 -22.20 -1.99
C ARG A 25 0.09 -22.33 -0.80
N TRP A 26 -0.42 -21.93 0.37
CA TRP A 26 0.00 -22.36 1.72
C TRP A 26 1.51 -22.24 2.06
N GLY A 27 1.93 -21.06 2.51
CA GLY A 27 3.14 -20.89 3.32
C GLY A 27 2.73 -20.46 4.74
N ALA A 28 2.80 -21.37 5.70
CA ALA A 28 2.51 -21.09 7.10
C ALA A 28 3.64 -20.25 7.72
N GLY A 29 3.38 -18.98 8.02
CA GLY A 29 4.30 -18.17 8.81
C GLY A 29 3.99 -16.69 8.72
N ILE A 30 3.36 -16.15 9.76
CA ILE A 30 2.92 -14.75 9.96
C ILE A 30 1.61 -14.42 9.21
N PRO A 31 0.59 -13.83 9.87
CA PRO A 31 -0.57 -13.29 9.16
C PRO A 31 -0.09 -12.18 8.24
N ALA A 32 -0.02 -12.47 6.95
CA ALA A 32 0.22 -11.47 5.92
C ALA A 32 -0.84 -10.38 6.05
N CYS A 33 -0.42 -9.14 6.31
CA CYS A 33 -1.31 -8.00 6.16
C CYS A 33 -1.23 -7.62 4.69
N ASP A 34 -2.22 -8.02 3.89
CA ASP A 34 -2.24 -7.81 2.44
C ASP A 34 -1.96 -6.35 2.03
N ILE A 35 -2.34 -5.41 2.89
CA ILE A 35 -2.08 -3.99 2.69
C ILE A 35 -0.59 -3.65 2.88
N VAL A 36 0.08 -4.25 3.87
CA VAL A 36 1.52 -4.04 4.10
C VAL A 36 2.34 -4.64 2.95
N ASP A 37 1.97 -5.81 2.46
CA ASP A 37 2.65 -6.44 1.33
C ASP A 37 2.46 -5.60 0.05
N LEU A 38 1.22 -5.18 -0.25
CA LEU A 38 0.95 -4.25 -1.36
C LEU A 38 1.71 -2.92 -1.20
N MET A 39 1.77 -2.35 0.00
CA MET A 39 2.56 -1.14 0.25
C MET A 39 4.05 -1.37 0.00
N THR A 40 4.57 -2.55 0.34
CA THR A 40 5.96 -2.93 0.09
C THR A 40 6.25 -2.99 -1.40
N ASP A 41 5.38 -3.64 -2.18
CA ASP A 41 5.53 -3.71 -3.64
C ASP A 41 5.45 -2.33 -4.30
N LEU A 42 4.55 -1.46 -3.83
CA LEU A 42 4.45 -0.08 -4.31
C LEU A 42 5.71 0.74 -4.01
N LEU A 43 6.36 0.51 -2.86
CA LEU A 43 7.62 1.17 -2.49
C LEU A 43 8.79 0.65 -3.33
N LEU A 44 8.85 -0.65 -3.61
CA LEU A 44 9.84 -1.24 -4.53
C LEU A 44 9.67 -0.65 -5.93
N LEU A 45 8.44 -0.55 -6.40
CA LEU A 45 8.10 0.06 -7.67
C LEU A 45 8.43 1.57 -7.72
N ALA A 46 8.28 2.29 -6.60
CA ALA A 46 8.70 3.69 -6.49
C ALA A 46 10.22 3.82 -6.61
N LYS A 47 10.98 2.89 -6.00
CA LYS A 47 12.43 2.82 -6.14
C LYS A 47 12.88 2.58 -7.57
N GLU A 48 12.21 1.69 -8.30
CA GLU A 48 12.48 1.47 -9.74
C GLU A 48 12.26 2.74 -10.57
N ARG A 49 11.34 3.61 -10.14
CA ARG A 49 11.09 4.92 -10.75
C ARG A 49 12.03 6.03 -10.27
N GLY A 50 13.01 5.72 -9.42
CA GLY A 50 14.02 6.66 -8.92
C GLY A 50 13.60 7.42 -7.65
N TYR A 51 12.54 7.03 -6.98
CA TYR A 51 12.16 7.60 -5.69
C TYR A 51 12.83 6.86 -4.52
N ASP A 52 13.15 7.58 -3.45
CA ASP A 52 13.61 6.96 -2.19
C ASP A 52 12.39 6.46 -1.39
N PRO A 53 12.29 5.15 -1.08
CA PRO A 53 11.17 4.60 -0.32
C PRO A 53 10.97 5.23 1.06
N CYS A 54 12.04 5.59 1.77
CA CYS A 54 11.96 6.21 3.08
C CYS A 54 11.37 7.63 2.98
N LEU A 55 11.73 8.38 1.94
CA LEU A 55 11.13 9.69 1.68
C LEU A 55 9.64 9.58 1.33
N VAL A 56 9.25 8.55 0.56
CA VAL A 56 7.85 8.27 0.24
C VAL A 56 7.06 7.95 1.51
N ILE A 57 7.57 7.09 2.39
CA ILE A 57 6.92 6.78 3.67
C ILE A 57 6.72 8.06 4.50
N GLY A 58 7.75 8.89 4.64
CA GLY A 58 7.63 10.15 5.39
C GLY A 58 6.63 11.14 4.78
N GLN A 59 6.40 11.10 3.46
CA GLN A 59 5.32 11.87 2.83
C GLN A 59 3.94 11.29 3.15
N VAL A 60 3.79 9.97 3.08
CA VAL A 60 2.55 9.26 3.44
C VAL A 60 2.15 9.55 4.89
N GLU A 61 3.09 9.47 5.83
CA GLU A 61 2.83 9.80 7.25
C GLU A 61 2.31 11.22 7.42
N ARG A 62 2.90 12.20 6.72
CA ARG A 62 2.42 13.59 6.76
C ARG A 62 1.00 13.73 6.20
N HIS A 63 0.69 13.06 5.09
CA HIS A 63 -0.66 13.08 4.51
C HIS A 63 -1.67 12.43 5.45
N LEU A 64 -1.33 11.28 6.05
CA LEU A 64 -2.18 10.60 7.03
C LEU A 64 -2.46 11.49 8.25
N ASN A 65 -1.44 12.17 8.78
CA ASN A 65 -1.61 13.10 9.90
C ASN A 65 -2.50 14.29 9.55
N ALA A 66 -2.42 14.79 8.31
CA ALA A 66 -3.28 15.87 7.82
C ALA A 66 -4.74 15.40 7.63
N GLU A 67 -4.95 14.21 7.07
CA GLU A 67 -6.29 13.67 6.80
C GLU A 67 -7.03 13.19 8.07
N THR A 68 -6.30 12.65 9.04
CA THR A 68 -6.86 12.13 10.30
C THR A 68 -6.94 13.17 11.40
N GLY A 69 -6.44 14.39 11.15
CA GLY A 69 -6.41 15.47 12.15
C GLY A 69 -5.47 15.19 13.33
N LEU A 70 -4.57 14.21 13.22
CA LEU A 70 -3.54 13.89 14.22
C LEU A 70 -2.35 14.85 14.21
N SER A 71 -2.54 16.07 13.70
CA SER A 71 -1.58 17.15 13.81
C SER A 71 -1.49 17.57 15.29
N ARG A 72 -0.49 17.07 16.01
CA ARG A 72 -0.05 17.64 17.29
C ARG A 72 1.01 18.70 17.04
#